data_AF-A0A7H8R825-F1
#
_entry.id   AF-A0A7H8R825-F1
#
_cell.length_a   1.000
_cell.length_b   1.000
_cell.length_c   1.000
_cell.angle_alpha   90.00
_cell.angle_beta   90.00
_cell.angle_gamma   90.00
#
_symmetry.space_group_name_H-M   'P 1'
#
loop_
_entity.id
_entity.type
_entity.pdbx_description
1 polymer ?
#
loop_
_entity_poly.entity_id
_entity_poly.type
_entity_poly.pdbx_seq_one_letter_code
_entity_poly.pdbx_strand_id
1 'polypeptide(L)'
;MQGASALFAYHIALEEGTVTVPTPPPPERFNPFGETNYQAIEEPILKGKLGTNRVSHIELVHLTVTIAQEFRYQFWPVDQADSWDSQFKNLAPQQRS
;
A
#
# COMPACT_ATOMS: atom_id res chain seq x y z
N MET A 1 10.81 -9.40 -14.52
CA MET A 1 11.25 -8.56 -13.37
C MET A 1 10.92 -9.15 -12.00
N GLN A 2 10.25 -10.31 -11.91
CA GLN A 2 9.77 -10.90 -10.66
C GLN A 2 10.89 -11.19 -9.63
N GLY A 3 12.02 -11.76 -10.06
CA GLY A 3 13.13 -12.07 -9.14
C GLY A 3 13.76 -10.84 -8.48
N ALA A 4 13.89 -9.73 -9.23
CA ALA A 4 14.43 -8.48 -8.68
C ALA A 4 13.47 -7.85 -7.66
N SER A 5 12.17 -7.89 -7.94
CA SER A 5 11.09 -7.45 -7.04
C SER A 5 11.08 -8.26 -5.73
N ALA A 6 11.25 -9.58 -5.80
CA ALA A 6 11.37 -10.43 -4.62
C ALA A 6 12.58 -10.08 -3.75
N LEU A 7 13.77 -9.89 -4.36
CA LEU A 7 14.98 -9.51 -3.63
C LEU A 7 14.86 -8.13 -2.98
N PHE A 8 14.24 -7.18 -3.67
CA PHE A 8 13.97 -5.84 -3.15
C PHE A 8 13.06 -5.88 -1.91
N ALA A 9 11.91 -6.55 -2.01
CA ALA A 9 10.99 -6.69 -0.89
C ALA A 9 11.60 -7.45 0.29
N TYR A 10 12.39 -8.49 0.00
CA TYR A 10 13.09 -9.25 1.05
C TYR A 10 14.08 -8.36 1.81
N HIS A 11 14.88 -7.57 1.10
CA HIS A 11 15.85 -6.68 1.72
C HIS A 11 15.17 -5.64 2.62
N ILE A 12 14.06 -5.05 2.15
CA ILE A 12 13.25 -4.13 2.98
C ILE A 12 12.72 -4.83 4.23
N ALA A 13 12.22 -6.07 4.10
CA ALA A 13 11.65 -6.80 5.23
C ALA A 13 12.69 -7.17 6.32
N LEU A 14 13.99 -7.12 6.01
CA LEU A 14 15.05 -7.28 7.01
C LEU A 14 15.13 -6.09 7.97
N GLU A 15 14.68 -4.92 7.53
CA GLU A 15 14.64 -3.70 8.31
C GLU A 15 13.23 -3.55 8.90
N GLU A 16 13.11 -3.52 10.22
CA GLU A 16 11.82 -3.41 10.94
C GLU A 16 11.21 -1.99 10.80
N GLY A 17 10.94 -1.57 9.57
CA GLY A 17 10.52 -0.22 9.21
C GLY A 17 9.06 -0.10 8.74
N THR A 18 8.74 1.09 8.26
CA THR A 18 7.46 1.39 7.57
C THR A 18 7.71 1.47 6.08
N VAL A 19 6.85 0.80 5.29
CA VAL A 19 6.85 0.89 3.83
C VAL A 19 5.69 1.74 3.36
N THR A 20 5.94 2.69 2.47
CA THR A 20 4.91 3.49 1.83
C THR A 20 4.64 2.96 0.42
N VAL A 21 3.37 2.72 0.08
CA VAL A 21 2.94 2.18 -1.21
C VAL A 21 1.97 3.17 -1.88
N PRO A 22 2.36 3.76 -3.03
CA PRO A 22 1.45 4.55 -3.83
C PRO A 22 0.38 3.67 -4.48
N THR A 23 -0.89 4.05 -4.36
CA THR A 23 -2.04 3.34 -4.93
C THR A 23 -3.08 4.32 -5.46
N PRO A 24 -3.97 3.93 -6.38
CA PRO A 24 -5.20 4.67 -6.63
C PRO A 24 -6.04 4.81 -5.35
N PRO A 25 -6.87 5.86 -5.23
CA PRO A 25 -7.74 6.04 -4.08
C PRO A 25 -8.84 4.95 -4.01
N PRO A 26 -9.40 4.66 -2.81
CA PRO A 26 -10.60 3.85 -2.66
C PRO A 26 -11.74 4.25 -3.63
N PRO A 27 -12.54 3.28 -4.11
CA PRO A 27 -12.61 1.89 -3.65
C PRO A 27 -11.58 0.92 -4.28
N GLU A 28 -11.08 1.21 -5.47
CA GLU A 28 -10.17 0.31 -6.21
C GLU A 28 -8.70 0.68 -5.98
N ARG A 29 -8.18 0.36 -4.79
CA ARG A 29 -6.78 0.62 -4.41
C ARG A 29 -5.75 -0.28 -5.10
N PHE A 30 -6.17 -1.44 -5.56
CA PHE A 30 -5.29 -2.45 -6.12
C PHE A 30 -5.89 -3.06 -7.37
N ASN A 31 -5.05 -3.74 -8.15
CA ASN A 31 -5.55 -4.49 -9.30
C ASN A 31 -6.51 -5.59 -8.80
N PRO A 32 -7.75 -5.68 -9.34
CA PRO A 32 -8.76 -6.63 -8.88
C PRO A 32 -8.37 -8.10 -9.10
N PHE A 33 -7.45 -8.38 -10.02
CA PHE A 33 -6.96 -9.73 -10.31
C PHE A 33 -5.77 -10.14 -9.44
N GLY A 34 -5.15 -9.21 -8.69
CA GLY A 34 -4.03 -9.55 -7.81
C GLY A 34 -2.69 -9.81 -8.52
N GLU A 35 -2.59 -9.51 -9.82
CA GLU A 35 -1.48 -9.96 -10.67
C GLU A 35 -0.31 -8.96 -10.73
N THR A 36 -0.35 -7.88 -9.96
CA THR A 36 0.80 -6.96 -9.89
C THR A 36 1.96 -7.62 -9.15
N ASN A 37 3.20 -7.25 -9.49
CA ASN A 37 4.38 -7.71 -8.73
C ASN A 37 4.23 -7.35 -7.23
N TYR A 38 3.67 -6.18 -6.93
CA TYR A 38 3.38 -5.79 -5.55
C TYR A 38 2.48 -6.82 -4.85
N GLN A 39 1.30 -7.12 -5.40
CA GLN A 39 0.32 -8.02 -4.75
C GLN A 39 0.79 -9.47 -4.73
N ALA A 40 1.38 -9.97 -5.82
CA ALA A 40 1.73 -11.37 -5.96
C ALA A 40 3.07 -11.74 -5.30
N ILE A 41 4.00 -10.79 -5.17
CA ILE A 41 5.39 -11.06 -4.76
C ILE A 41 5.80 -10.21 -3.57
N GLU A 42 5.73 -8.88 -3.69
CA GLU A 42 6.33 -7.98 -2.68
C GLU A 42 5.51 -7.96 -1.39
N GLU A 43 4.19 -7.77 -1.47
CA GLU A 43 3.29 -7.68 -0.32
C GLU A 43 3.36 -8.95 0.57
N PRO A 44 3.31 -10.20 0.03
CA PRO A 44 3.51 -11.39 0.85
C PRO A 44 4.86 -11.41 1.59
N ILE A 45 5.94 -10.95 0.96
CA ILE A 45 7.27 -10.90 1.58
C ILE A 45 7.30 -9.84 2.68
N LEU A 46 6.84 -8.62 2.38
CA LEU A 46 6.79 -7.51 3.34
C LEU A 46 5.93 -7.85 4.57
N LYS A 47 4.82 -8.58 4.37
CA LYS A 47 3.94 -9.05 5.46
C LYS A 47 4.51 -10.25 6.23
N GLY A 48 5.65 -10.81 5.82
CA GLY A 48 6.27 -11.98 6.43
C GLY A 48 5.53 -13.30 6.17
N LYS A 49 4.75 -13.40 5.09
CA LYS A 49 4.08 -14.67 4.73
C LYS A 49 5.05 -15.74 4.20
N LEU A 50 6.23 -15.33 3.76
CA LEU A 50 7.25 -16.19 3.13
C LEU A 50 8.55 -16.30 3.95
N GLY A 51 8.56 -15.84 5.22
CA GLY A 51 9.74 -15.86 6.09
C GLY A 51 9.43 -15.37 7.52
N THR A 52 10.46 -15.25 8.37
CA THR A 52 10.31 -14.72 9.75
C THR A 52 10.34 -13.20 9.82
N ASN A 53 10.92 -12.55 8.81
CA ASN A 53 11.15 -11.11 8.78
C ASN A 53 9.97 -10.42 8.12
N ARG A 54 9.61 -9.24 8.62
CA ARG A 54 8.48 -8.44 8.14
C ARG A 54 8.69 -6.98 8.51
N VAL A 55 8.05 -6.11 7.74
CA VAL A 55 7.97 -4.69 8.09
C VAL A 55 7.02 -4.50 9.25
N SER A 56 7.19 -3.41 10.01
CA SER A 56 6.27 -3.05 11.10
C SER A 56 4.91 -2.62 10.55
N HIS A 57 4.93 -1.77 9.51
CA HIS A 57 3.71 -1.20 8.93
C HIS A 57 3.84 -1.05 7.40
N ILE A 58 2.70 -1.11 6.73
CA ILE A 58 2.55 -0.64 5.35
C ILE A 58 1.55 0.51 5.36
N GLU A 59 1.94 1.65 4.81
CA GLU A 59 1.11 2.84 4.61
C GLU A 59 0.76 3.01 3.14
N LEU A 60 -0.47 3.44 2.85
CA LEU A 60 -0.89 3.82 1.50
C LEU A 60 -0.94 5.32 1.34
N VAL A 61 -0.53 5.78 0.17
CA VAL A 61 -0.66 7.18 -0.27
C VAL A 61 -1.33 7.23 -1.64
N HIS A 62 -2.10 8.28 -1.89
CA HIS A 62 -2.88 8.46 -3.12
C HIS A 62 -2.38 9.67 -3.89
N LEU A 63 -1.25 9.50 -4.59
CA LEU A 63 -0.53 10.59 -5.25
C LEU A 63 -1.31 11.26 -6.40
N THR A 64 -2.35 10.60 -6.92
CA THR A 64 -3.24 11.17 -7.93
C THR A 64 -4.24 12.17 -7.34
N VAL A 65 -4.37 12.22 -6.01
CA VAL A 65 -5.31 13.11 -5.32
C VAL A 65 -4.55 14.28 -4.70
N THR A 66 -4.51 15.42 -5.39
CA THR A 66 -3.69 16.59 -4.98
C THR A 66 -3.96 17.05 -3.55
N ILE A 67 -5.23 17.05 -3.13
CA ILE A 67 -5.64 17.47 -1.78
C ILE A 67 -5.30 16.45 -0.69
N ALA A 68 -4.89 15.24 -1.07
CA ALA A 68 -4.52 14.15 -0.18
C ALA A 68 -3.03 13.81 -0.26
N GLN A 69 -2.20 14.71 -0.81
CA GLN A 69 -0.78 14.47 -1.05
C GLN A 69 0.00 14.10 0.24
N GLU A 70 -0.39 14.67 1.37
CA GLU A 70 0.20 14.38 2.68
C GLU A 70 -0.55 13.30 3.46
N PHE A 71 -1.73 12.90 2.98
CA PHE A 71 -2.55 11.90 3.65
C PHE A 71 -1.98 10.50 3.43
N ARG A 72 -1.83 9.80 4.53
CA ARG A 72 -1.36 8.42 4.60
C ARG A 72 -2.16 7.70 5.66
N TYR A 73 -2.43 6.43 5.43
CA TYR A 73 -3.10 5.58 6.41
C TYR A 73 -2.54 4.17 6.31
N GLN A 74 -2.66 3.45 7.41
CA GLN A 74 -2.15 2.10 7.52
C GLN A 74 -2.99 1.12 6.71
N PHE A 75 -2.33 0.23 5.98
CA PHE A 75 -2.92 -0.93 5.32
C PHE A 75 -2.56 -2.25 6.01
N TRP A 76 -1.38 -2.32 6.63
CA TRP A 76 -0.91 -3.47 7.39
C TRP A 76 -0.22 -3.02 8.67
N PRO A 77 -0.43 -3.67 9.84
CA PRO A 77 -1.19 -4.91 10.04
C PRO A 77 -2.72 -4.75 10.10
N VAL A 78 -3.21 -3.54 10.35
CA VAL A 78 -4.64 -3.21 10.37
C VAL A 78 -4.95 -2.25 9.23
N ASP A 79 -5.92 -2.59 8.40
CA ASP A 79 -6.38 -1.73 7.31
C ASP A 79 -7.27 -0.62 7.86
N GLN A 80 -6.83 0.62 7.70
CA GLN A 80 -7.50 1.83 8.17
C GLN A 80 -8.12 2.63 7.01
N ALA A 81 -8.54 1.96 5.93
CA ALA A 81 -9.24 2.59 4.80
C ALA A 81 -10.43 3.46 5.21
N ASP A 82 -11.11 3.16 6.32
CA ASP A 82 -12.21 3.96 6.84
C ASP A 82 -11.80 5.40 7.20
N SER A 83 -10.51 5.64 7.50
CA SER A 83 -9.97 6.98 7.74
C SER A 83 -9.97 7.83 6.45
N TRP A 84 -9.68 7.20 5.31
CA TRP A 84 -9.83 7.84 4.00
C TRP A 84 -11.28 8.23 3.76
N ASP A 85 -12.21 7.29 3.96
CA ASP A 85 -13.64 7.55 3.75
C ASP A 85 -14.13 8.69 4.65
N SER A 86 -13.74 8.69 5.92
CA SER A 86 -14.14 9.74 6.87
C SER A 86 -13.70 11.14 6.42
N GLN A 87 -12.55 11.24 5.75
CA GLN A 87 -12.00 12.53 5.33
C GLN A 87 -12.37 12.93 3.89
N PHE A 88 -12.49 11.97 2.96
CA PHE A 88 -12.59 12.24 1.52
C PHE A 88 -13.91 11.78 0.87
N LYS A 89 -14.76 10.98 1.54
CA LYS A 89 -15.99 10.39 0.95
C LYS A 89 -17.02 11.40 0.46
N ASN A 90 -16.98 12.64 0.95
CA ASN A 90 -17.90 13.72 0.56
C ASN A 90 -17.33 14.69 -0.48
N LEU A 91 -16.10 14.47 -0.97
CA LEU A 91 -15.48 15.38 -1.93
C LEU A 91 -15.98 15.15 -3.34
N ALA A 92 -16.00 16.22 -4.15
CA ALA A 92 -16.47 16.13 -5.52
C ALA A 92 -15.60 15.17 -6.36
N PRO A 93 -16.16 14.45 -7.36
CA PRO A 93 -15.40 13.51 -8.18
C PRO A 93 -14.15 14.10 -8.84
N GLN A 94 -14.20 15.38 -9.22
CA GLN A 94 -13.09 16.14 -9.83
C GLN A 94 -11.90 16.36 -8.88
N GLN A 95 -12.08 16.10 -7.58
CA GLN A 95 -11.06 16.19 -6.56
C GLN A 95 -10.46 14.82 -6.20
N ARG A 96 -10.88 13.74 -6.87
CA ARG A 96 -10.43 12.36 -6.65
C ARG A 96 -9.68 11.74 -7.84
N SER A 97 -9.70 12.42 -9.00
CA SER A 97 -9.24 11.91 -10.30
C SER A 97 -7.89 12.47 -10.71
#